data_AF-A0A3D2AUC6-F1
#
_entry.id   AF-A0A3D2AUC6-F1
#
_cell.length_a   1.000
_cell.length_b   1.000
_cell.length_c   1.000
_cell.angle_alpha   90.00
_cell.angle_beta   90.00
_cell.angle_gamma   90.00
#
_symmetry.space_group_name_H-M   'P 1'
#
loop_
_entity.id
_entity.type
_entity.pdbx_description
1 polymer ?
#
loop_
_entity_poly.entity_id
_entity_poly.type
_entity_poly.pdbx_seq_one_letter_code
_entity_poly.pdbx_strand_id
1 'polypeptide(L)' 'MDKTIFSIGGSSGLGWESFLQVCKGCEDSGYFAFYPSDHLMTVQPGKGPSPDRLDALTAMAAVSGYTKRLRMGVLVAN' A
#
# COMPACT_ATOMS: atom_id res chain seq x y z
N MET A 1 -22.02 9.94 -4.46
CA MET A 1 -21.13 10.10 -3.30
C MET A 1 -19.72 10.17 -3.83
N ASP A 2 -19.01 11.26 -3.51
CA ASP A 2 -17.60 11.40 -3.88
C ASP A 2 -16.79 10.37 -3.10
N LYS A 3 -15.91 9.66 -3.82
CA LYS A 3 -15.09 8.59 -3.26
C LYS A 3 -13.71 9.13 -3.00
N THR A 4 -13.33 9.21 -1.72
CA THR A 4 -11.99 9.61 -1.32
C THR A 4 -11.04 8.43 -1.45
N ILE A 5 -9.95 8.59 -2.19
CA ILE A 5 -8.95 7.54 -2.45
C ILE A 5 -7.62 7.99 -1.85
N PHE A 6 -6.90 7.06 -1.23
CA PHE A 6 -5.55 7.27 -0.75
C PHE A 6 -4.56 6.46 -1.59
N SER A 7 -3.43 7.06 -1.93
CA SER A 7 -2.38 6.39 -2.70
C SER A 7 -1.02 6.88 -2.25
N ILE A 8 -0.02 5.99 -2.28
CA ILE A 8 1.37 6.30 -1.98
C ILE A 8 2.20 5.98 -3.22
N GLY A 9 2.77 7.02 -3.83
CA GLY A 9 3.61 6.95 -5.05
C GLY A 9 4.99 6.30 -4.86
N GLY A 10 5.25 5.71 -3.70
CA GLY A 10 6.41 4.87 -3.45
C GLY A 10 6.25 4.07 -2.17
N SER A 11 5.94 2.77 -2.26
CA SER A 11 5.95 1.82 -1.12
C SER A 11 7.35 1.57 -0.53
N SER A 12 8.33 2.33 -1.01
CA SER A 12 9.76 2.16 -0.75
C SER A 12 10.20 2.15 0.72
N GLY A 13 9.42 2.78 1.60
CA GLY A 13 9.66 2.81 3.05
C GLY A 13 8.56 2.14 3.87
N LEU A 14 7.66 1.38 3.24
CA LEU A 14 6.62 0.64 3.95
C LEU A 14 7.10 -0.77 4.24
N GLY A 15 7.17 -1.09 5.53
CA GLY A 15 7.26 -2.46 6.02
C GLY A 15 5.86 -3.06 6.27
N TRP A 16 5.83 -4.29 6.78
CA TRP A 16 4.59 -5.01 7.10
C TRP A 16 3.68 -4.21 8.05
N GLU A 17 4.23 -3.72 9.16
CA GLU A 17 3.49 -2.95 10.15
C GLU A 17 2.96 -1.65 9.57
N SER A 18 3.72 -1.00 8.69
CA SER A 18 3.30 0.21 7.99
C SER A 18 2.06 -0.05 7.12
N PHE A 19 2.04 -1.17 6.39
CA PHE A 19 0.88 -1.54 5.58
C PHE A 19 -0.36 -1.81 6.41
N LEU A 20 -0.23 -2.53 7.53
CA LEU A 20 -1.36 -2.78 8.44
C LEU A 20 -1.92 -1.47 9.02
N GLN A 21 -1.04 -0.57 9.46
CA GLN A 21 -1.42 0.71 10.04
C GLN A 21 -2.10 1.62 9.00
N VAL A 22 -1.52 1.74 7.81
CA VAL A 22 -2.08 2.57 6.73
C VAL A 22 -3.44 2.05 6.31
N CYS A 23 -3.58 0.74 6.06
CA CYS A 23 -4.85 0.18 5.59
C CYS A 23 -5.96 0.30 6.65
N LYS A 24 -5.66 0.01 7.92
CA LYS A 24 -6.63 0.22 9.01
C LYS A 24 -7.01 1.70 9.14
N GLY A 25 -6.02 2.60 9.15
CA GLY A 25 -6.25 4.03 9.22
C GLY A 25 -7.10 4.55 8.06
N CYS A 26 -6.89 4.04 6.84
CA CYS A 26 -7.73 4.36 5.69
C CYS A 26 -9.18 3.90 5.88
N GLU A 27 -9.38 2.65 6.34
CA GLU A 27 -10.71 2.10 6.58
C GLU A 27 -11.47 2.83 7.70
N ASP A 28 -10.78 3.16 8.79
CA ASP A 28 -11.33 3.88 9.93
C ASP A 28 -11.68 5.33 9.59
N SER A 29 -10.87 5.95 8.71
CA SER A 29 -11.11 7.32 8.22
C SER A 29 -12.13 7.39 7.07
N GLY A 30 -12.67 6.26 6.63
CA GLY A 30 -13.72 6.21 5.59
C GLY A 30 -13.21 6.37 4.15
N TYR A 31 -11.92 6.12 3.88
CA TYR A 31 -11.42 6.07 2.51
C TYR A 31 -12.07 4.92 1.75
N PHE A 32 -12.38 5.18 0.48
CA PHE A 32 -12.95 4.20 -0.42
C PHE A 32 -11.91 3.14 -0.81
N ALA A 33 -10.66 3.57 -1.05
CA ALA A 33 -9.61 2.70 -1.54
C ALA A 33 -8.20 3.13 -1.13
N PHE A 34 -7.30 2.16 -1.09
CA PHE A 34 -5.85 2.33 -0.96
C PHE A 34 -5.12 1.67 -2.13
N TYR A 35 -4.25 2.44 -2.81
CA TYR A 35 -3.45 1.95 -3.93
C TYR A 35 -1.96 2.32 -3.77
N PRO A 36 -1.11 1.46 -3.20
CA PRO A 36 0.34 1.65 -3.23
C PRO A 36 0.92 1.37 -4.62
N SER A 37 2.02 2.03 -4.95
CA SER A 37 2.85 1.70 -6.12
C SER A 37 3.62 0.39 -5.94
N ASP A 38 3.77 -0.35 -7.04
CA ASP A 38 4.49 -1.63 -7.08
C ASP A 38 5.96 -1.46 -7.51
N HIS A 39 6.85 -1.49 -6.52
CA HIS A 39 8.26 -1.19 -6.72
C HIS A 39 9.17 -2.02 -5.80
N LEU A 40 9.45 -3.26 -6.17
CA LEU A 40 10.35 -4.12 -5.39
C LEU A 40 11.80 -3.60 -5.36
N MET A 41 12.27 -3.01 -6.47
CA MET A 41 13.65 -2.55 -6.64
C MET A 41 13.77 -1.01 -6.59
N THR A 42 14.96 -0.49 -6.88
CA THR A 42 15.23 0.95 -6.87
C THR A 42 14.39 1.71 -7.88
N VAL A 43 13.65 2.72 -7.42
CA VAL A 43 12.83 3.61 -8.27
C VAL A 43 13.51 4.97 -8.46
N GLN A 44 14.21 5.43 -7.42
CA GLN A 44 14.96 6.68 -7.43
C GLN A 44 16.21 6.55 -6.55
N PRO A 45 17.26 7.36 -6.75
CA PRO A 45 18.45 7.35 -5.91
C PRO A 45 18.09 7.44 -4.42
N GLY A 46 18.68 6.57 -3.59
CA GLY A 46 18.37 6.49 -2.16
C GLY A 46 17.02 5.86 -1.80
N LYS A 47 16.22 5.41 -2.79
CA LYS A 47 15.00 4.60 -2.58
C LYS A 47 15.14 3.27 -3.31
N GLY A 48 16.08 2.48 -2.81
CA GLY A 48 16.45 1.15 -3.31
C GLY A 48 15.78 0.00 -2.58
N PRO A 49 16.08 -1.25 -2.95
CA PRO A 49 15.66 -2.42 -2.18
C PRO A 49 16.07 -2.30 -0.72
N SER A 50 15.21 -2.80 0.19
CA SER A 50 15.42 -2.84 1.63
C SER A 50 15.00 -4.23 2.13
N PRO A 51 15.60 -4.79 3.20
CA PRO A 51 15.12 -6.02 3.83
C PRO A 51 13.64 -5.97 4.24
N ASP A 52 13.14 -4.78 4.58
CA ASP A 52 11.75 -4.58 5.02
C ASP A 52 10.77 -4.43 3.85
N ARG A 53 11.26 -4.41 2.62
CA ARG A 53 10.41 -4.17 1.46
C ARG A 53 9.67 -5.45 1.07
N LEU A 54 8.38 -5.28 0.80
CA LEU A 54 7.48 -6.35 0.42
C LEU A 54 7.05 -6.22 -1.05
N ASP A 55 6.84 -7.35 -1.69
CA ASP A 55 6.13 -7.44 -2.96
C ASP A 55 4.71 -6.86 -2.82
N ALA A 56 4.33 -5.91 -3.67
CA ALA A 56 3.12 -5.11 -3.46
C ALA A 56 1.84 -5.93 -3.58
N LEU A 57 1.76 -6.83 -4.57
CA LEU A 57 0.59 -7.69 -4.77
C LEU A 57 0.41 -8.67 -3.60
N THR A 58 1.50 -9.31 -3.18
CA THR A 58 1.48 -10.23 -2.03
C THR A 58 1.13 -9.50 -0.73
N ALA A 59 1.69 -8.30 -0.52
CA ALA A 59 1.34 -7.47 0.63
C ALA A 59 -0.14 -7.08 0.61
N MET A 60 -0.70 -6.65 -0.53
CA MET A 60 -2.13 -6.31 -0.64
C MET A 60 -3.02 -7.53 -0.40
N ALA A 61 -2.65 -8.69 -0.93
CA ALA A 61 -3.37 -9.94 -0.67
C ALA A 61 -3.38 -10.28 0.84
N ALA A 62 -2.24 -10.20 1.51
CA ALA A 62 -2.13 -10.49 2.93
C ALA A 62 -2.88 -9.48 3.82
N VAL A 63 -2.72 -8.18 3.55
CA VAL A 63 -3.35 -7.10 4.32
C VAL A 63 -4.86 -7.08 4.14
N SER A 64 -5.37 -7.62 3.02
CA SER A 64 -6.81 -7.71 2.78
C SER A 64 -7.57 -8.52 3.84
N GLY A 65 -6.91 -9.45 4.54
CA GLY A 65 -7.49 -10.16 5.68
C GLY A 65 -7.71 -9.30 6.93
N TYR A 66 -7.18 -8.07 6.95
CA TYR A 66 -7.22 -7.15 8.10
C TYR A 66 -8.14 -5.95 7.91
N THR A 67 -8.81 -5.83 6.77
CA THR A 67 -9.81 -4.80 6.46
C THR A 67 -11.10 -5.47 5.98
N LYS A 68 -12.23 -4.76 6.04
CA LYS A 68 -13.55 -5.32 5.66
C LYS A 68 -14.22 -4.60 4.50
N ARG A 69 -13.85 -3.34 4.24
CA ARG A 69 -14.52 -2.43 3.32
C ARG A 69 -13.56 -1.76 2.36
N LEU A 70 -12.32 -1.52 2.80
CA LEU A 70 -11.31 -0.83 2.00
C LEU A 70 -11.04 -1.57 0.69
N ARG A 71 -11.21 -0.89 -0.45
CA ARG A 71 -10.78 -1.43 -1.74
C ARG A 71 -9.26 -1.32 -1.86
N MET A 72 -8.62 -2.37 -2.33
CA MET A 72 -7.16 -2.41 -2.48
C MET A 72 -6.78 -2.84 -3.89
N GLY A 73 -5.58 -2.44 -4.30
CA GLY A 73 -4.95 -2.77 -5.56
C GLY A 73 -3.60 -2.08 -5.62
N VAL A 74 -2.92 -2.09 -6.77
CA VAL A 74 -1.67 -1.36 -6.96
C VAL A 74 -1.85 -0.24 -7.98
N LEU A 75 -1.19 0.89 -7.74
CA LEU A 75 -1.13 2.00 -8.69
C LEU A 75 0.21 2.74 -8.54
N VAL A 76 1.12 2.68 -9.51
CA VAL A 76 1.10 1.86 -10.74
C VAL A 76 1.55 0.42 -10.48
N ALA A 77 1.12 -0.51 -11.35
CA ALA A 77 1.66 -1.87 -11.42
C ALA A 77 2.92 -1.87 -12.30
N ASN A 78 3.92 -2.67 -11.94
CA ASN A 78 5.12 -2.90 -12.77
C ASN A 78 4.95 -4.11 -13.69
#